data_AF-A0A377IB41-F1
#
_entry.id   AF-A0A377IB41-F1
#
_cell.length_a   1.000
_cell.length_b   1.000
_cell.length_c   1.000
_cell.angle_alpha   90.00
_cell.angle_beta   90.00
_cell.angle_gamma   90.00
#
_symmetry.space_group_name_H-M   'P 1'
#
loop_
_entity.id
_entity.type
_entity.pdbx_description
1 polymer ?
#
loop_
_entity_poly.entity_id
_entity_poly.type
_entity_poly.pdbx_seq_one_letter_code
_entity_poly.pdbx_strand_id
1 'polypeptide(L)'
;MLSIRQKFTVLAAVSLLASQAFASPITIEKQGSFAVGGTVKTSVGQYTPVPEAIKGKSSNPFWDVYNASIAAGGQTLHGDHASVFYQIPVNAKPYPLVFLHGYGQSARTWQTTPDGREGFDTIFFTQRLPDLFDRPTKTRASRAKHGRRQLACRA
;
A
#
# COMPACT_ATOMS: atom_id res chain seq x y z
N MET A 1 -3.37 31.48 -53.78
CA MET A 1 -2.12 30.77 -53.43
C MET A 1 -1.46 31.50 -52.27
N LEU A 2 -1.34 30.87 -51.09
CA LEU A 2 -0.64 31.47 -49.93
C LEU A 2 0.88 31.49 -50.13
N SER A 3 1.54 32.55 -49.66
CA SER A 3 2.99 32.72 -49.67
C SER A 3 3.70 31.67 -48.80
N ILE A 4 4.93 31.27 -49.17
CA ILE A 4 5.77 30.31 -48.43
C ILE A 4 5.92 30.73 -46.96
N ARG A 5 6.02 32.02 -46.68
CA ARG A 5 6.08 32.54 -45.30
C ARG A 5 4.78 32.29 -44.54
N GLN A 6 3.63 32.50 -45.17
CA GLN A 6 2.32 32.24 -44.56
C GLN A 6 2.08 30.75 -44.30
N LYS A 7 2.62 29.87 -45.15
CA LYS A 7 2.56 28.41 -44.92
C LYS A 7 3.38 27.99 -43.69
N PHE A 8 4.56 28.58 -43.48
CA PHE A 8 5.38 28.32 -42.29
C PHE A 8 4.74 28.84 -41.00
N THR A 9 4.10 30.01 -41.03
CA THR A 9 3.40 30.54 -39.85
C THR A 9 2.18 29.69 -39.46
N VAL A 10 1.44 29.18 -40.45
CA VAL A 10 0.31 28.27 -40.20
C VAL A 10 0.79 26.93 -39.64
N LEU A 11 1.91 26.39 -40.12
CA LEU A 11 2.46 25.12 -39.60
C LEU A 11 2.96 25.25 -38.15
N ALA A 12 3.58 26.37 -37.79
CA ALA A 12 4.02 26.63 -36.41
C ALA A 12 2.84 26.82 -35.42
N ALA A 13 1.72 27.40 -35.88
CA ALA A 13 0.53 27.58 -35.04
C ALA A 13 -0.21 26.25 -34.75
N VAL A 14 -0.14 25.27 -35.65
CA VAL A 14 -0.74 23.94 -35.43
C VAL A 14 0.04 23.12 -34.39
N SER A 15 1.36 23.31 -34.29
CA SER A 15 2.21 22.61 -33.32
C SER A 15 1.98 23.02 -31.85
N LEU A 16 1.49 24.24 -31.61
CA LEU A 16 1.19 24.75 -30.25
C LEU A 16 -0.20 24.32 -29.73
N LEU A 17 -1.03 23.71 -30.57
CA LEU A 17 -2.33 23.13 -30.21
C LEU A 17 -2.25 21.62 -29.96
N ALA A 18 -1.06 21.10 -29.61
CA ALA A 18 -0.98 19.82 -28.94
C ALA A 18 -1.66 19.99 -27.56
N SER A 19 -2.99 19.87 -27.54
CA SER A 19 -3.78 19.78 -26.33
C SER A 19 -3.11 18.74 -25.45
N GLN A 20 -2.55 19.19 -24.32
CA GLN A 20 -2.34 18.29 -23.20
C GLN A 20 -3.74 17.78 -22.87
N ALA A 21 -4.05 16.56 -23.32
CA ALA A 21 -5.28 15.88 -22.98
C ALA A 21 -5.20 15.59 -21.48
N PHE A 22 -5.58 16.57 -20.67
CA PHE A 22 -5.81 16.34 -19.26
C PHE A 22 -6.98 15.35 -19.18
N ALA A 23 -6.70 14.17 -18.64
CA ALA A 23 -7.72 13.18 -18.35
C ALA A 23 -8.82 13.85 -17.53
N SER A 24 -10.09 13.57 -17.85
CA SER A 24 -11.22 14.11 -17.11
C SER A 24 -11.10 13.72 -15.62
N PRO A 25 -11.54 14.60 -14.69
CA PRO A 25 -11.45 14.30 -13.26
C PRO A 25 -12.11 12.97 -12.91
N ILE A 26 -11.38 12.14 -12.16
CA ILE A 26 -11.85 10.86 -11.66
C ILE A 26 -12.70 11.11 -10.41
N THR A 27 -13.98 10.73 -10.44
CA THR A 27 -14.89 10.88 -9.29
C THR A 27 -15.02 9.58 -8.52
N ILE A 28 -14.56 9.59 -7.27
CA ILE A 28 -14.55 8.46 -6.35
C ILE A 28 -15.71 8.60 -5.36
N GLU A 29 -16.58 7.59 -5.31
CA GLU A 29 -17.65 7.53 -4.31
C GLU A 29 -17.09 7.15 -2.93
N LYS A 30 -16.22 6.14 -2.90
CA LYS A 30 -15.60 5.67 -1.66
C LYS A 30 -14.20 5.12 -1.93
N GLN A 31 -13.28 5.39 -1.01
CA GLN A 31 -11.94 4.80 -1.01
C GLN A 31 -11.48 4.50 0.41
N GLY A 32 -10.53 3.59 0.54
CA GLY A 32 -9.90 3.34 1.83
C GLY A 32 -8.92 2.19 1.79
N SER A 33 -8.50 1.77 2.98
CA SER A 33 -7.64 0.60 3.13
C SER A 33 -7.98 -0.14 4.41
N PHE A 34 -7.73 -1.45 4.41
CA PHE A 34 -7.90 -2.31 5.58
C PHE A 34 -6.94 -3.52 5.51
N ALA A 35 -6.78 -4.22 6.63
CA ALA A 35 -6.10 -5.50 6.67
C ALA A 35 -7.12 -6.64 6.70
N VAL A 36 -6.84 -7.76 6.03
CA VAL A 36 -7.71 -8.93 6.02
C VAL A 36 -6.94 -10.22 6.25
N GLY A 37 -7.56 -11.14 6.98
CA GLY A 37 -6.93 -12.40 7.39
C GLY A 37 -5.79 -12.20 8.39
N GLY A 38 -4.79 -13.07 8.30
CA GLY A 38 -3.65 -13.08 9.19
C GLY A 38 -3.86 -13.90 10.46
N THR A 39 -2.80 -13.96 11.26
CA THR A 39 -2.74 -14.73 12.50
C THR A 39 -2.12 -13.90 13.61
N VAL A 40 -2.38 -14.31 14.86
CA VAL A 40 -1.73 -13.76 16.06
C VAL A 40 -0.82 -14.82 16.65
N LYS A 41 0.43 -14.46 16.99
CA LYS A 41 1.33 -15.30 17.79
C LYS A 41 1.59 -14.60 19.10
N THR A 42 1.47 -15.32 20.21
CA THR A 42 1.74 -14.78 21.55
C THR A 42 3.02 -15.42 22.07
N SER A 43 3.95 -14.63 22.60
CA SER A 43 5.11 -15.18 23.30
C SER A 43 4.67 -15.81 24.62
N VAL A 44 5.36 -16.88 25.03
CA VAL A 44 5.12 -17.51 26.34
C VAL A 44 5.37 -16.48 27.44
N GLY A 45 4.50 -16.41 28.44
CA GLY A 45 4.57 -15.44 29.54
C GLY A 45 3.27 -14.69 29.76
N GLN A 46 3.32 -13.62 30.55
CA GLN A 46 2.18 -12.75 30.87
C GLN A 46 2.52 -11.32 30.50
N TYR A 47 1.65 -10.69 29.71
CA TYR A 47 1.88 -9.32 29.28
C TYR A 47 1.87 -8.39 30.50
N THR A 48 3.00 -7.72 30.71
CA THR A 48 3.18 -6.78 31.82
C THR A 48 3.50 -5.41 31.23
N PRO A 49 2.51 -4.48 31.14
CA PRO A 49 2.70 -3.17 30.51
C PRO A 49 3.79 -2.31 31.17
N VAL A 50 3.99 -2.50 32.48
CA VAL A 50 5.03 -1.84 33.27
C VAL A 50 5.82 -2.92 34.01
N PRO A 51 6.91 -3.46 33.42
CA PRO A 51 7.75 -4.43 34.10
C PRO A 51 8.30 -3.90 35.43
N GLU A 52 8.46 -4.78 36.43
CA GLU A 52 8.93 -4.37 37.77
C GLU A 52 10.29 -3.64 37.71
N ALA A 53 11.15 -4.00 36.76
CA ALA A 53 12.45 -3.37 36.52
C ALA A 53 12.39 -1.86 36.26
N ILE A 54 11.24 -1.33 35.82
CA ILE A 54 11.05 0.08 35.45
C ILE A 54 9.99 0.80 36.30
N LYS A 55 9.34 0.08 37.21
CA LYS A 55 8.28 0.58 38.06
C LYS A 55 8.83 1.61 39.06
N GLY A 56 8.16 2.76 39.16
CA GLY A 56 8.56 3.84 40.08
C GLY A 56 9.76 4.68 39.62
N LYS A 57 10.31 4.45 38.43
CA LYS A 57 11.39 5.26 37.86
C LYS A 57 10.81 6.39 37.01
N SER A 58 11.32 7.62 37.18
CA SER A 58 10.94 8.81 36.40
C SER A 58 11.55 8.85 35.00
N SER A 59 12.59 8.06 34.75
CA SER A 59 13.23 7.86 33.45
C SER A 59 13.86 6.47 33.39
N ASN A 60 13.82 5.85 32.22
CA ASN A 60 14.37 4.51 31.98
C ASN A 60 15.13 4.48 30.65
N PRO A 61 16.31 3.84 30.59
CA PRO A 61 16.96 3.53 29.32
C PRO A 61 16.05 2.64 28.45
N PHE A 62 15.99 2.92 27.15
CA PHE A 62 15.17 2.13 26.20
C PHE A 62 15.47 0.63 26.28
N TRP A 63 16.75 0.26 26.36
CA TRP A 63 17.17 -1.14 26.38
C TRP A 63 16.73 -1.89 27.64
N ASP A 64 16.64 -1.22 28.80
CA ASP A 64 16.16 -1.84 30.04
C ASP A 64 14.67 -2.17 29.93
N VAL A 65 13.87 -1.23 29.40
CA VAL A 65 12.44 -1.42 29.13
C VAL A 65 12.23 -2.56 28.12
N TYR A 66 12.99 -2.55 27.03
CA TYR A 66 12.92 -3.57 25.99
C TYR A 66 13.23 -4.96 26.54
N ASN A 67 14.38 -5.12 27.22
CA ASN A 67 14.81 -6.42 27.75
C ASN A 67 13.83 -6.95 28.81
N ALA A 68 13.33 -6.08 29.70
CA ALA A 68 12.34 -6.48 30.70
C ALA A 68 11.01 -6.90 30.05
N SER A 69 10.58 -6.22 28.98
CA SER A 69 9.37 -6.56 28.23
C SER A 69 9.50 -7.89 27.47
N ILE A 70 10.69 -8.19 26.94
CA ILE A 70 10.97 -9.48 26.29
C ILE A 70 10.98 -10.61 27.32
N ALA A 71 11.63 -10.39 28.47
CA ALA A 71 11.70 -11.39 29.55
C ALA A 71 10.33 -11.72 30.17
N ALA A 72 9.43 -10.74 30.30
CA ALA A 72 8.08 -10.95 30.83
C ALA A 72 7.18 -11.78 29.89
N GLY A 73 7.43 -11.71 28.58
CA GLY A 73 6.64 -12.42 27.58
C GLY A 73 5.19 -11.92 27.45
N GLY A 74 4.30 -12.76 26.93
CA GLY A 74 2.89 -12.41 26.70
C GLY A 74 2.63 -11.40 25.57
N GLN A 75 3.66 -11.01 24.83
CA GLN A 75 3.55 -10.06 23.72
C GLN A 75 2.90 -10.72 22.51
N THR A 76 2.03 -9.99 21.81
CA THR A 76 1.36 -10.49 20.59
C THR A 76 1.98 -9.93 19.32
N LEU A 77 2.24 -10.79 18.34
CA LEU A 77 2.63 -10.45 16.98
C LEU A 77 1.50 -10.76 15.99
N HIS A 78 0.92 -9.70 15.43
CA HIS A 78 -0.10 -9.75 14.39
C HIS A 78 0.59 -9.75 13.03
N GLY A 79 0.44 -10.85 12.28
CA GLY A 79 1.18 -11.06 11.03
C GLY A 79 0.36 -11.87 10.03
N ASP A 80 0.96 -12.17 8.89
CA ASP A 80 0.37 -12.95 7.78
C ASP A 80 -0.95 -12.38 7.20
N HIS A 81 -1.31 -11.13 7.52
CA HIS A 81 -2.46 -10.45 6.93
C HIS A 81 -2.12 -9.88 5.56
N ALA A 82 -3.14 -9.82 4.72
CA ALA A 82 -3.19 -9.04 3.51
C ALA A 82 -3.41 -7.55 3.84
N SER A 83 -2.76 -6.62 3.14
CA SER A 83 -3.14 -5.20 3.14
C SER A 83 -3.86 -4.89 1.85
N VAL A 84 -5.04 -4.31 2.02
CA VAL A 84 -5.97 -4.01 0.96
C VAL A 84 -6.13 -2.50 0.82
N PHE A 85 -5.99 -1.99 -0.41
CA PHE A 85 -6.48 -0.67 -0.80
C PHE A 85 -7.63 -0.84 -1.77
N TYR A 86 -8.66 -0.01 -1.67
CA TYR A 86 -9.84 -0.10 -2.53
C TYR A 86 -10.33 1.27 -3.00
N GLN A 87 -10.93 1.28 -4.19
CA GLN A 87 -11.61 2.43 -4.77
C GLN A 87 -12.94 1.99 -5.39
N ILE A 88 -14.00 2.75 -5.14
CA ILE A 88 -15.35 2.53 -5.68
C ILE A 88 -15.75 3.77 -6.49
N PRO A 89 -15.95 3.64 -7.81
CA PRO A 89 -16.42 4.73 -8.65
C PRO A 89 -17.91 5.00 -8.44
N VAL A 90 -18.33 6.23 -8.72
CA VAL A 90 -19.76 6.53 -8.83
C VAL A 90 -20.41 5.68 -9.92
N ASN A 91 -21.59 5.12 -9.65
CA ASN A 91 -22.28 4.17 -10.53
C ASN A 91 -21.46 2.91 -10.83
N ALA A 92 -20.81 2.35 -9.80
CA ALA A 92 -20.01 1.13 -9.93
C ALA A 92 -20.83 -0.06 -10.47
N LYS A 93 -20.17 -0.89 -11.29
CA LYS A 93 -20.65 -2.21 -11.67
C LYS A 93 -20.70 -3.11 -10.41
N PRO A 94 -21.59 -4.13 -10.40
CA PRO A 94 -21.84 -4.92 -9.19
C PRO A 94 -20.67 -5.81 -8.77
N TYR A 95 -19.76 -6.17 -9.68
CA TYR A 95 -18.67 -7.10 -9.40
C TYR A 95 -17.32 -6.39 -9.36
N PRO A 96 -16.57 -6.47 -8.24
CA PRO A 96 -15.24 -5.88 -8.14
C PRO A 96 -14.18 -6.71 -8.85
N LEU A 97 -13.08 -6.07 -9.24
CA LEU A 97 -11.84 -6.73 -9.59
C LEU A 97 -10.91 -6.80 -8.38
N VAL A 98 -10.27 -7.96 -8.20
CA VAL A 98 -9.25 -8.17 -7.18
C VAL A 98 -7.92 -8.44 -7.87
N PHE A 99 -6.95 -7.56 -7.63
CA PHE A 99 -5.63 -7.64 -8.21
C PHE A 99 -4.64 -8.32 -7.27
N LEU A 100 -4.13 -9.48 -7.69
CA LEU A 100 -3.12 -10.24 -6.98
C LEU A 100 -1.79 -10.17 -7.72
N HIS A 101 -0.78 -9.54 -7.12
CA HIS A 101 0.53 -9.40 -7.76
C HIS A 101 1.35 -10.69 -7.72
N GLY A 102 2.32 -10.82 -8.63
CA GLY A 102 3.26 -11.94 -8.71
C GLY A 102 4.45 -11.87 -7.73
N TYR A 103 5.42 -12.76 -7.91
CA TYR A 103 6.62 -12.87 -7.08
C TYR A 103 7.47 -11.59 -7.11
N GLY A 104 7.91 -11.14 -5.92
CA GLY A 104 8.81 -9.98 -5.77
C GLY A 104 8.14 -8.62 -6.01
N GLN A 105 6.84 -8.59 -6.30
CA GLN A 105 6.10 -7.38 -6.66
C GLN A 105 5.21 -6.86 -5.53
N SER A 106 4.35 -5.89 -5.85
CA SER A 106 3.42 -5.23 -4.93
C SER A 106 2.17 -4.76 -5.68
N ALA A 107 1.23 -4.11 -4.98
CA ALA A 107 0.16 -3.34 -5.62
C ALA A 107 0.67 -2.39 -6.74
N ARG A 108 1.94 -1.96 -6.67
CA ARG A 108 2.60 -1.15 -7.71
C ARG A 108 2.53 -1.75 -9.11
N THR A 109 2.42 -3.08 -9.25
CA THR A 109 2.25 -3.74 -10.56
C THR A 109 1.05 -3.22 -11.33
N TRP A 110 0.00 -2.82 -10.62
CA TRP A 110 -1.28 -2.42 -11.21
C TRP A 110 -1.46 -0.91 -11.25
N GLN A 111 -0.54 -0.16 -10.65
CA GLN A 111 -0.54 1.30 -10.64
C GLN A 111 0.14 1.85 -11.91
N THR A 112 0.38 3.16 -11.93
CA THR A 112 1.13 3.84 -12.99
C THR A 112 2.33 3.01 -13.46
N THR A 113 2.41 2.81 -14.77
CA THR A 113 3.48 2.04 -15.40
C THR A 113 4.85 2.70 -15.16
N PRO A 114 5.97 1.97 -15.32
CA PRO A 114 7.31 2.54 -15.14
C PRO A 114 7.61 3.76 -16.04
N ASP A 115 6.96 3.83 -17.20
CA ASP A 115 7.06 4.93 -18.18
C ASP A 115 6.01 6.04 -17.96
N GLY A 116 5.24 6.00 -16.87
CA GLY A 116 4.34 7.09 -16.47
C GLY A 116 2.93 7.03 -17.07
N ARG A 117 2.58 5.98 -17.82
CA ARG A 117 1.20 5.76 -18.29
C ARG A 117 0.31 5.24 -17.17
N GLU A 118 -0.99 5.35 -17.37
CA GLU A 118 -1.99 4.81 -16.44
C GLU A 118 -1.86 3.29 -16.27
N GLY A 119 -2.02 2.84 -15.03
CA GLY A 119 -2.08 1.43 -14.67
C GLY A 119 -3.46 0.85 -14.82
N PHE A 120 -3.57 -0.44 -14.53
CA PHE A 120 -4.86 -1.13 -14.47
C PHE A 120 -5.77 -0.56 -13.37
N ASP A 121 -5.20 -0.02 -12.29
CA ASP A 121 -5.94 0.67 -11.23
C ASP A 121 -6.78 1.84 -11.74
N THR A 122 -6.21 2.67 -12.61
CA THR A 122 -6.91 3.82 -13.19
C THR A 122 -7.80 3.37 -14.35
N ILE A 123 -7.31 2.46 -15.18
CA ILE A 123 -8.03 1.99 -16.39
C ILE A 123 -9.34 1.27 -16.02
N PHE A 124 -9.36 0.43 -14.97
CA PHE A 124 -10.57 -0.29 -14.58
C PHE A 124 -11.50 0.53 -13.69
N PHE A 125 -10.95 1.43 -12.86
CA PHE A 125 -11.75 2.43 -12.16
C PHE A 125 -12.59 3.27 -13.13
N THR A 126 -11.98 3.79 -14.21
CA THR A 126 -12.70 4.59 -15.22
C THR A 126 -13.75 3.80 -16.00
N GLN A 127 -13.62 2.46 -16.04
CA GLN A 127 -14.63 1.54 -16.58
C GLN A 127 -15.73 1.16 -15.56
N ARG A 128 -15.77 1.88 -14.43
CA ARG A 128 -16.72 1.72 -13.32
C ARG A 128 -16.61 0.37 -12.59
N LEU A 129 -15.43 -0.25 -12.56
CA LEU A 129 -15.19 -1.45 -11.76
C LEU A 129 -14.64 -1.03 -10.38
N PRO A 130 -15.19 -1.57 -9.27
CA PRO A 130 -14.54 -1.44 -7.98
C PRO A 130 -13.26 -2.28 -7.95
N ASP A 131 -12.15 -1.70 -7.51
CA ASP A 131 -10.83 -2.33 -7.60
C ASP A 131 -10.21 -2.55 -6.21
N LEU A 132 -9.59 -3.72 -6.01
CA LEU A 132 -8.98 -4.16 -4.75
C LEU A 132 -7.51 -4.58 -4.98
N PHE A 133 -6.56 -4.00 -4.26
CA PHE A 133 -5.14 -4.38 -4.35
C PHE A 133 -4.71 -5.17 -3.13
N ASP A 134 -4.18 -6.38 -3.31
CA ASP A 134 -3.69 -7.21 -2.21
C ASP A 134 -2.16 -7.32 -2.16
N ARG A 135 -1.62 -7.38 -0.93
CA ARG A 135 -0.42 -8.16 -0.60
C ARG A 135 -0.53 -8.83 0.78
N PRO A 136 -0.26 -10.14 0.88
CA PRO A 136 0.39 -10.75 2.02
C PRO A 136 1.92 -10.79 1.79
N THR A 137 2.69 -10.11 2.66
CA THR A 137 4.17 -10.15 2.81
C THR A 137 5.03 -9.37 1.80
N LYS A 138 5.42 -8.11 2.15
CA LYS A 138 6.83 -7.65 2.14
C LYS A 138 7.10 -6.14 2.28
N THR A 139 6.21 -5.21 1.95
CA THR A 139 6.55 -3.78 2.11
C THR A 139 5.49 -2.88 2.77
N ARG A 140 4.33 -3.43 3.18
CA ARG A 140 3.39 -2.70 4.05
C ARG A 140 2.49 -3.60 4.92
N ALA A 141 2.16 -4.79 4.42
CA ALA A 141 1.46 -5.84 5.16
C ALA A 141 2.39 -7.00 5.49
N SER A 142 2.40 -7.36 6.77
CA SER A 142 3.02 -8.54 7.39
C SER A 142 4.54 -8.73 7.25
N ARG A 143 5.20 -8.83 8.41
CA ARG A 143 6.38 -9.69 8.53
C ARG A 143 5.86 -11.13 8.45
N ALA A 144 6.30 -11.87 7.44
CA ALA A 144 5.98 -13.30 7.33
C ALA A 144 6.49 -14.01 8.58
N LYS A 145 5.65 -14.79 9.26
CA LYS A 145 6.04 -15.52 10.47
C LYS A 145 6.97 -16.70 10.19
N HIS A 146 7.08 -17.13 8.92
CA HIS A 146 7.95 -18.21 8.48
C HIS A 146 8.76 -17.77 7.24
N GLY A 147 9.98 -17.28 7.46
CA GLY A 147 10.91 -16.98 6.36
C GLY A 147 12.05 -16.05 6.76
N ARG A 148 13.20 -16.67 7.07
CA ARG A 148 14.49 -16.10 7.50
C ARG A 148 14.52 -15.57 8.94
N ARG A 149 15.01 -16.45 9.84
CA ARG A 149 15.73 -16.16 11.09
C ARG A 149 15.49 -14.76 11.65
N GLN A 150 14.31 -14.54 12.23
CA GLN A 150 14.15 -13.49 13.22
C GLN A 150 14.81 -14.02 14.51
N LEU A 151 16.12 -13.79 14.63
CA LEU A 151 16.99 -14.15 15.75
C LEU A 151 16.64 -13.44 17.08
N ALA A 152 15.38 -13.04 17.28
CA ALA A 152 14.94 -12.34 18.49
C ALA A 152 13.71 -12.98 19.16
N CYS A 153 13.34 -14.20 18.77
CA CYS A 153 12.38 -15.04 19.49
C CYS A 153 12.86 -16.49 19.44
N ARG A 154 13.95 -16.78 20.17
CA ARG A 154 14.33 -18.13 20.59
C ARG A 154 14.96 -18.02 21.98
N ALA A 155 14.54 -18.96 22.83
CA ALA A 155 14.77 -19.10 24.28
C ALA A 155 13.90 -18.17 25.12
#